data_AF-A0A6J5GVP0-F1
#
_entry.id   AF-A0A6J5GVP0-F1
#
_cell.length_a   1.000
_cell.length_b   1.000
_cell.length_c   1.000
_cell.angle_alpha   90.00
_cell.angle_beta   90.00
_cell.angle_gamma   90.00
#
_symmetry.space_group_name_H-M   'P 1'
#
loop_
_entity.id
_entity.type
_entity.pdbx_description
1 polymer ?
#
loop_
_entity_poly.entity_id
_entity_poly.type
_entity_poly.pdbx_seq_one_letter_code
_entity_poly.pdbx_strand_id
1 'polypeptide(L)'
;MTDQQKDPLRRRVLGWGVACAPAEANADIGRDIRFVTTNGLLDLACVELIDNLGQSLSIALTTALGSDLFNVGYGFDGINAIAEETNPVLMRERIRIAVIKVLRADPRIRRIVDVKLEDGRLDPITAGSRILDVRVAFETLSGDTYAINIDQIALGAGQVTTNG
;
A
#
# COMPACT_ATOMS: atom_id res chain seq x y z
N MET A 1 -16.20 15.76 19.58
CA MET A 1 -14.98 15.28 20.29
C MET A 1 -14.01 16.44 20.33
N THR A 2 -13.52 16.82 21.50
CA THR A 2 -12.54 17.91 21.64
C THR A 2 -11.15 17.43 21.20
N ASP A 3 -10.28 18.32 20.72
CA ASP A 3 -8.97 17.93 20.18
C ASP A 3 -8.05 17.24 21.22
N GLN A 4 -8.20 17.56 22.51
CA GLN A 4 -7.50 16.85 23.60
C GLN A 4 -7.89 15.37 23.75
N GLN A 5 -9.12 14.98 23.36
CA GLN A 5 -9.56 13.58 23.40
C GLN A 5 -9.15 12.79 22.14
N LYS A 6 -8.84 13.49 21.04
CA LYS A 6 -8.43 12.85 19.78
C LYS A 6 -7.03 12.25 19.86
N ASP A 7 -6.10 12.89 20.57
CA ASP A 7 -4.70 12.47 20.56
C ASP A 7 -4.45 11.08 21.21
N PRO A 8 -5.03 10.75 22.38
CA PRO A 8 -4.91 9.40 22.94
C PRO A 8 -5.62 8.33 22.08
N LEU A 9 -6.76 8.68 21.49
CA LEU A 9 -7.50 7.77 20.61
C LEU A 9 -6.69 7.48 19.34
N ARG A 10 -6.10 8.52 18.73
CA ARG A 10 -5.24 8.40 17.53
C ARG A 10 -4.06 7.47 17.79
N ARG A 11 -3.33 7.65 18.89
CA ARG A 11 -2.22 6.75 19.27
C ARG A 11 -2.68 5.32 19.45
N ARG A 12 -3.83 5.10 20.08
CA ARG A 12 -4.38 3.75 20.28
C ARG A 12 -4.82 3.08 18.99
N VAL A 13 -5.43 3.83 18.07
CA VAL A 13 -5.98 3.29 16.81
C VAL A 13 -4.88 3.08 15.78
N LEU A 14 -4.03 4.08 15.56
CA LEU A 14 -3.03 4.05 14.48
C LEU A 14 -1.72 3.38 14.92
N GLY A 15 -1.41 3.43 16.21
CA GLY A 15 -0.31 2.69 16.82
C GLY A 15 1.06 3.09 16.27
N TRP A 16 1.98 2.12 16.33
CA TRP A 16 3.33 2.21 15.80
C TRP A 16 3.71 0.88 15.15
N GLY A 17 4.79 0.89 14.36
CA GLY A 17 5.34 -0.27 13.71
C GLY A 17 6.83 -0.09 13.41
N VAL A 18 7.49 -1.18 13.04
CA VAL A 18 8.88 -1.13 12.56
C VAL A 18 8.88 -0.43 11.19
N ALA A 19 9.75 0.56 11.03
CA ALA A 19 9.90 1.28 9.79
C ALA A 19 10.49 0.36 8.71
N CYS A 20 9.89 0.37 7.53
CA CYS A 20 10.40 -0.35 6.37
C CYS A 20 10.70 0.62 5.23
N ALA A 21 11.86 0.46 4.60
CA ALA A 21 12.27 1.21 3.43
C ALA A 21 12.27 0.30 2.19
N PRO A 22 12.10 0.84 0.97
CA PRO A 22 12.30 0.05 -0.25
C PRO A 22 13.66 -0.65 -0.21
N ALA A 23 13.68 -1.95 -0.51
CA ALA A 23 14.91 -2.75 -0.52
C ALA A 23 15.85 -2.32 -1.67
N GLU A 24 15.27 -1.83 -2.77
CA GLU A 24 16.02 -1.30 -3.91
C GLU A 24 15.58 0.14 -4.22
N ALA A 25 16.56 1.00 -4.52
CA ALA A 25 16.28 2.35 -4.96
C ALA A 25 15.57 2.31 -6.31
N ASN A 26 14.32 2.78 -6.34
CA ASN A 26 13.42 2.82 -7.51
C ASN A 26 12.72 1.51 -7.88
N ALA A 27 12.66 0.51 -6.99
CA ALA A 27 11.80 -0.65 -7.18
C ALA A 27 10.99 -0.98 -5.91
N ASP A 28 9.65 -0.93 -5.99
CA ASP A 28 8.75 -1.33 -4.89
C ASP A 28 8.46 -2.84 -4.93
N ILE A 29 9.53 -3.63 -5.13
CA ILE A 29 9.48 -5.11 -5.19
C ILE A 29 9.66 -5.76 -3.82
N GLY A 30 9.96 -4.96 -2.79
CA GLY A 30 10.14 -5.40 -1.42
C GLY A 30 10.53 -4.25 -0.52
N ARG A 31 10.10 -4.31 0.75
CA ARG A 31 10.51 -3.37 1.78
C ARG A 31 11.26 -4.09 2.88
N ASP A 32 12.40 -3.55 3.25
CA ASP A 32 13.27 -4.09 4.29
C ASP A 32 13.20 -3.25 5.57
N ILE A 33 13.49 -3.89 6.70
CA ILE A 33 13.52 -3.27 8.01
C ILE A 33 14.59 -2.20 8.06
N ARG A 34 14.20 -1.00 8.49
CA ARG A 34 15.12 0.11 8.67
C ARG A 34 15.69 0.09 10.09
N PHE A 35 17.00 0.30 10.17
CA PHE A 35 17.70 0.52 11.43
C PHE A 35 18.07 1.99 11.63
N VAL A 36 18.24 2.39 12.88
CA VAL A 36 18.73 3.72 13.29
C VAL A 36 19.82 3.56 14.35
N THR A 37 20.84 4.40 14.31
CA THR A 37 21.87 4.43 15.35
C THR A 37 21.56 5.54 16.35
N THR A 38 21.30 5.17 17.61
CA THR A 38 21.05 6.12 18.71
C THR A 38 22.09 5.91 19.80
N ASN A 39 22.84 6.95 20.17
CA ASN A 39 23.90 6.87 21.19
C ASN A 39 24.95 5.78 20.92
N GLY A 40 25.24 5.50 19.64
CA GLY A 40 26.20 4.46 19.24
C GLY A 40 25.66 3.03 19.25
N LEU A 41 24.38 2.83 19.59
CA LEU A 41 23.70 1.53 19.53
C LEU A 41 22.81 1.46 18.29
N LEU A 42 22.78 0.29 17.64
CA LEU A 42 21.89 -0.01 16.53
C LEU A 42 20.52 -0.43 17.08
N ASP A 43 19.45 0.22 16.62
CA ASP A 43 18.07 -0.08 17.01
C ASP A 43 17.16 -0.13 15.77
N LEU A 44 15.95 -0.66 15.93
CA LEU A 44 14.91 -0.61 14.92
C LEU A 44 14.40 0.83 14.78
N ALA A 45 14.32 1.32 13.55
CA ALA A 45 13.57 2.54 13.31
C ALA A 45 12.07 2.25 13.45
N CYS A 46 11.33 3.18 14.04
CA CYS A 46 9.89 3.08 14.22
C CYS A 46 9.15 4.12 13.36
N VAL A 47 7.96 3.75 12.90
CA VAL A 47 6.96 4.66 12.32
C VAL A 47 5.73 4.65 13.21
N GLU A 48 5.08 5.81 13.35
CA GLU A 48 3.94 5.98 14.24
C GLU A 48 2.75 6.59 13.51
N LEU A 49 1.57 6.45 14.12
CA LEU A 49 0.36 7.15 13.70
C LEU A 49 0.03 6.90 12.22
N ILE A 50 -0.22 7.97 11.47
CA ILE A 50 -0.63 7.86 10.07
C ILE A 50 0.47 7.25 9.20
N ASP A 51 1.74 7.48 9.53
CA ASP A 51 2.86 6.92 8.76
C ASP A 51 2.91 5.41 8.90
N ASN A 52 2.58 4.88 10.09
CA ASN A 52 2.43 3.44 10.30
C ASN A 52 1.31 2.83 9.46
N LEU A 53 0.14 3.49 9.41
CA LEU A 53 -0.97 3.05 8.55
C LEU A 53 -0.58 3.13 7.06
N GLY A 54 0.03 4.24 6.63
CA GLY A 54 0.46 4.42 5.25
C GLY A 54 1.48 3.39 4.81
N GLN A 55 2.47 3.09 5.65
CA GLN A 55 3.42 2.00 5.40
C GLN A 55 2.72 0.65 5.29
N SER A 56 1.80 0.33 6.21
CA SER A 56 1.06 -0.95 6.18
C SER A 56 0.27 -1.11 4.89
N LEU A 57 -0.43 -0.06 4.46
CA LEU A 57 -1.22 -0.06 3.23
C LEU A 57 -0.32 -0.17 1.99
N SER A 58 0.81 0.52 1.98
CA SER A 58 1.79 0.42 0.90
C SER A 58 2.31 -1.01 0.76
N ILE A 59 2.70 -1.66 1.86
CA ILE A 59 3.15 -3.06 1.84
C ILE A 59 2.03 -3.98 1.35
N ALA A 60 0.80 -3.82 1.85
CA ALA A 60 -0.33 -4.66 1.45
C ALA A 60 -0.67 -4.51 -0.04
N LEU A 61 -0.51 -3.31 -0.62
CA LEU A 61 -0.78 -3.03 -2.01
C LEU A 61 0.33 -3.49 -2.96
N THR A 62 1.56 -3.67 -2.47
CA THR A 62 2.70 -4.19 -3.25
C THR A 62 2.94 -5.68 -3.04
N THR A 63 2.26 -6.28 -2.05
CA THR A 63 2.30 -7.74 -1.83
C THR A 63 1.28 -8.43 -2.72
N ALA A 64 1.70 -9.43 -3.51
CA ALA A 64 0.78 -10.21 -4.34
C ALA A 64 -0.21 -10.99 -3.47
N LEU A 65 -1.50 -10.93 -3.80
CA LEU A 65 -2.53 -11.69 -3.07
C LEU A 65 -2.19 -13.18 -3.03
N GLY A 66 -2.17 -13.76 -1.83
CA GLY A 66 -1.89 -15.20 -1.62
C GLY A 66 -0.41 -15.58 -1.57
N SER A 67 0.51 -14.61 -1.67
CA SER A 67 1.96 -14.85 -1.54
C SER A 67 2.44 -15.06 -0.10
N ASP A 68 1.66 -14.63 0.89
CA ASP A 68 1.94 -14.89 2.30
C ASP A 68 1.50 -16.32 2.67
N LEU A 69 2.48 -17.14 3.08
CA LEU A 69 2.28 -18.54 3.44
C LEU A 69 1.36 -18.75 4.64
N PHE A 70 1.25 -17.75 5.53
CA PHE A 70 0.44 -17.82 6.74
C PHE A 70 -0.89 -17.08 6.60
N ASN A 71 -0.97 -16.11 5.69
CA ASN A 71 -2.17 -15.33 5.43
C ASN A 71 -2.46 -15.20 3.93
N VAL A 72 -3.01 -16.25 3.34
CA VAL A 72 -3.34 -16.28 1.90
C VAL A 72 -4.38 -15.22 1.47
N GLY A 73 -5.11 -14.63 2.42
CA GLY A 73 -6.04 -13.53 2.15
C GLY A 73 -5.36 -12.14 2.14
N TYR A 74 -4.07 -12.07 2.46
CA TYR A 74 -3.29 -10.84 2.46
C TYR A 74 -2.73 -10.50 1.09
N GLY A 75 -2.67 -9.21 0.80
CA GLY A 75 -2.09 -8.66 -0.43
C GLY A 75 -3.14 -8.11 -1.39
N PHE A 76 -2.67 -7.79 -2.60
CA PHE A 76 -3.40 -7.07 -3.62
C PHE A 76 -3.51 -7.88 -4.92
N ASP A 77 -4.73 -7.92 -5.47
CA ASP A 77 -5.06 -8.66 -6.70
C ASP A 77 -4.98 -7.78 -7.97
N GLY A 78 -4.11 -6.78 -7.99
CA GLY A 78 -3.96 -5.91 -9.17
C GLY A 78 -3.21 -6.57 -10.33
N ILE A 79 -2.28 -7.49 -10.03
CA ILE A 79 -1.48 -8.15 -11.06
C ILE A 79 -2.36 -9.06 -11.93
N ASN A 80 -3.19 -9.91 -11.31
CA ASN A 80 -4.12 -10.76 -12.05
C ASN A 80 -5.18 -9.94 -12.78
N ALA A 81 -5.61 -8.81 -12.18
CA ALA A 81 -6.54 -7.90 -12.84
C ALA A 81 -6.01 -7.37 -14.17
N ILE A 82 -4.71 -7.12 -14.28
CA ILE A 82 -4.08 -6.61 -15.49
C ILE A 82 -3.72 -7.74 -16.46
N ALA A 83 -3.29 -8.90 -15.93
CA ALA A 83 -2.90 -10.04 -16.76
C ALA A 83 -4.10 -10.72 -17.45
N GLU A 84 -5.26 -10.76 -16.79
CA GLU A 84 -6.41 -11.55 -17.26
C GLU A 84 -7.47 -10.71 -17.97
N GLU A 85 -7.59 -9.41 -17.67
CA GLU A 85 -8.65 -8.57 -18.22
C GLU A 85 -8.14 -7.76 -19.42
N THR A 86 -8.70 -8.06 -20.59
CA THR A 86 -8.32 -7.42 -21.86
C THR A 86 -9.08 -6.12 -22.11
N ASN A 87 -10.21 -5.90 -21.43
CA ASN A 87 -10.96 -4.66 -21.51
C ASN A 87 -10.40 -3.61 -20.52
N PRO A 88 -9.86 -2.46 -20.99
CA PRO A 88 -9.25 -1.46 -20.13
C PRO A 88 -10.18 -0.84 -19.08
N VAL A 89 -11.49 -0.83 -19.34
CA VAL A 89 -12.49 -0.33 -18.38
C VAL A 89 -12.70 -1.36 -17.26
N LEU A 90 -12.90 -2.63 -17.62
CA LEU A 90 -13.08 -3.70 -16.64
C LEU A 90 -11.81 -3.93 -15.81
N MET A 91 -10.64 -3.81 -16.42
CA MET A 91 -9.34 -3.90 -15.74
C MET A 91 -9.24 -2.84 -14.63
N ARG A 92 -9.57 -1.58 -14.96
CA ARG A 92 -9.57 -0.47 -13.99
C ARG A 92 -10.57 -0.70 -12.86
N GLU A 93 -11.77 -1.18 -13.16
CA GLU A 93 -12.75 -1.50 -12.11
C GLU A 93 -12.29 -2.65 -11.22
N ARG A 94 -11.66 -3.70 -11.79
CA ARG A 94 -11.12 -4.82 -11.01
C ARG A 94 -9.98 -4.37 -10.10
N ILE A 95 -9.09 -3.50 -10.58
CA ILE A 95 -8.06 -2.85 -9.77
C ILE A 95 -8.70 -2.03 -8.64
N ARG A 96 -9.70 -1.18 -8.94
CA ARG A 96 -10.37 -0.36 -7.93
C ARG A 96 -11.00 -1.24 -6.84
N ILE A 97 -11.66 -2.34 -7.24
CA ILE A 97 -12.21 -3.33 -6.30
C ILE A 97 -11.11 -3.97 -5.45
N ALA A 98 -9.98 -4.34 -6.05
CA ALA A 98 -8.85 -4.91 -5.33
C ALA A 98 -8.27 -3.94 -4.29
N VAL A 99 -8.13 -2.64 -4.63
CA VAL A 99 -7.69 -1.60 -3.70
C VAL A 99 -8.70 -1.46 -2.54
N ILE A 100 -10.00 -1.42 -2.85
CA ILE A 100 -11.06 -1.36 -1.84
C ILE A 100 -11.00 -2.57 -0.90
N LYS A 101 -10.75 -3.78 -1.41
CA LYS A 101 -10.63 -4.99 -0.58
C LYS A 101 -9.49 -4.87 0.43
N VAL A 102 -8.31 -4.40 0.00
CA VAL A 102 -7.17 -4.17 0.89
C VAL A 102 -7.51 -3.15 1.97
N LEU A 103 -8.08 -2.00 1.59
CA LEU A 103 -8.46 -0.94 2.53
C LEU A 103 -9.51 -1.41 3.54
N ARG A 104 -10.49 -2.21 3.11
CA ARG A 104 -11.54 -2.75 4.00
C ARG A 104 -11.01 -3.80 4.97
N ALA A 105 -9.88 -4.42 4.68
CA ALA A 105 -9.26 -5.40 5.57
C ALA A 105 -8.52 -4.73 6.74
N ASP A 106 -8.12 -3.45 6.62
CA ASP A 106 -7.44 -2.74 7.70
C ASP A 106 -8.45 -2.19 8.73
N PRO A 107 -8.41 -2.67 10.00
CA PRO A 107 -9.39 -2.29 11.02
C PRO A 107 -9.28 -0.83 11.45
N ARG A 108 -8.21 -0.12 11.09
CA ARG A 108 -8.01 1.30 11.43
C ARG A 108 -8.81 2.21 10.51
N ILE A 109 -9.27 1.71 9.38
CA ILE A 109 -10.08 2.44 8.39
C ILE A 109 -11.56 2.29 8.73
N ARG A 110 -12.24 3.43 8.91
CA ARG A 110 -13.67 3.50 9.20
C ARG A 110 -14.52 3.50 7.93
N ARG A 111 -14.16 4.35 6.96
CA ARG A 111 -14.83 4.43 5.66
C ARG A 111 -13.85 4.84 4.58
N ILE A 112 -14.03 4.29 3.39
CA ILE A 112 -13.33 4.73 2.19
C ILE A 112 -14.15 5.90 1.63
N VAL A 113 -13.49 7.03 1.40
CA VAL A 113 -14.11 8.25 0.88
C VAL A 113 -14.02 8.26 -0.64
N ASP A 114 -12.85 7.92 -1.19
CA ASP A 114 -12.63 7.93 -2.63
C ASP A 114 -11.45 7.02 -3.03
N VAL A 115 -11.49 6.49 -4.25
CA VAL A 115 -10.38 5.74 -4.87
C VAL A 115 -10.26 6.19 -6.32
N LYS A 116 -9.20 6.96 -6.60
CA LYS A 116 -8.85 7.43 -7.93
C LYS A 116 -7.65 6.65 -8.45
N LEU A 117 -7.77 6.18 -9.69
CA LEU A 117 -6.66 5.65 -10.45
C LEU A 117 -6.21 6.82 -11.33
N GLU A 118 -5.11 7.48 -10.97
CA GLU A 118 -4.56 8.61 -11.74
C GLU A 118 -3.83 8.05 -12.95
N ASP A 119 -4.61 7.66 -13.96
CA ASP A 119 -4.13 7.44 -15.32
C ASP A 119 -5.28 7.68 -16.30
N GLY A 120 -5.82 8.92 -16.22
CA GLY A 120 -7.02 9.41 -16.91
C GLY A 120 -6.92 9.45 -18.45
N ARG A 121 -6.03 8.67 -19.06
CA ARG A 121 -5.90 8.53 -20.51
C ARG A 121 -6.34 7.11 -20.90
N LEU A 122 -7.19 7.04 -21.91
CA LEU A 122 -7.57 5.79 -22.60
C LEU A 122 -6.39 5.16 -23.37
N ASP A 123 -5.16 5.64 -23.15
CA ASP A 123 -3.99 5.09 -23.80
C ASP A 123 -3.79 3.66 -23.26
N PRO A 124 -3.55 2.68 -24.15
CA PRO A 124 -3.16 1.34 -23.72
C PRO A 124 -1.95 1.48 -22.81
N ILE A 125 -1.91 0.70 -21.71
CA ILE A 125 -0.71 0.56 -20.90
C ILE A 125 0.43 0.22 -21.87
N THR A 126 1.31 1.18 -22.14
CA THR A 126 2.45 0.96 -23.03
C THR A 126 3.24 -0.20 -22.44
N ALA A 127 3.47 -1.26 -23.22
CA ALA A 127 4.27 -2.38 -22.79
C ALA A 127 5.63 -1.84 -22.28
N GLY A 128 5.82 -1.84 -20.95
CA GLY A 128 6.98 -1.24 -20.28
C GLY A 128 6.66 -0.17 -19.22
N SER A 129 5.55 0.56 -19.32
CA SER A 129 5.09 1.47 -18.25
C SER A 129 4.21 0.69 -17.29
N ARG A 130 4.83 0.15 -16.23
CA ARG A 130 4.24 -0.78 -15.25
C ARG A 130 3.83 -0.09 -13.95
N ILE A 131 3.54 1.21 -14.03
CA ILE A 131 3.27 2.07 -12.87
C ILE A 131 1.80 2.48 -12.95
N LEU A 132 1.04 2.15 -11.92
CA LEU A 132 -0.30 2.67 -11.72
C LEU A 132 -0.30 3.56 -10.48
N ASP A 133 -0.63 4.83 -10.67
CA ASP A 133 -0.76 5.76 -9.57
C ASP A 133 -2.18 5.65 -8.99
N VAL A 134 -2.25 5.28 -7.72
CA VAL A 134 -3.52 5.10 -7.01
C VAL A 134 -3.59 6.10 -5.88
N ARG A 135 -4.58 6.99 -5.94
CA ARG A 135 -4.91 7.88 -4.84
C ARG A 135 -6.11 7.35 -4.08
N VAL A 136 -5.92 7.12 -2.78
CA VAL A 136 -6.99 6.69 -1.89
C VAL A 136 -7.25 7.78 -0.86
N ALA A 137 -8.52 8.15 -0.68
CA ALA A 137 -8.97 8.95 0.45
C ALA A 137 -9.84 8.10 1.39
N PHE A 138 -9.60 8.18 2.69
CA PHE A 138 -10.34 7.42 3.70
C PHE A 138 -10.44 8.17 5.02
N GLU A 139 -11.40 7.77 5.84
CA GLU A 139 -11.52 8.20 7.24
C GLU A 139 -11.06 7.07 8.16
N THR A 140 -10.26 7.40 9.17
CA THR A 140 -9.82 6.47 10.22
C THR A 140 -10.86 6.33 11.32
N LEU A 141 -10.73 5.30 12.16
CA LEU A 141 -11.58 5.15 13.36
C LEU A 141 -11.43 6.30 14.36
N SER A 142 -10.33 7.07 14.31
CA SER A 142 -10.17 8.29 15.11
C SER A 142 -10.99 9.49 14.58
N GLY A 143 -11.63 9.34 13.42
CA GLY A 143 -12.46 10.37 12.78
C GLY A 143 -11.69 11.32 11.86
N ASP A 144 -10.45 10.96 11.52
CA ASP A 144 -9.57 11.80 10.71
C ASP A 144 -9.61 11.36 9.25
N THR A 145 -9.65 12.31 8.33
CA THR A 145 -9.59 12.03 6.90
C THR A 145 -8.15 12.15 6.41
N TYR A 146 -7.69 11.12 5.70
CA TYR A 146 -6.38 11.11 5.06
C TYR A 146 -6.50 10.77 3.59
N ALA A 147 -5.51 11.21 2.82
CA ALA A 147 -5.31 10.78 1.45
C ALA A 147 -3.87 10.27 1.31
N ILE A 148 -3.72 9.12 0.65
CA ILE A 148 -2.42 8.52 0.35
C ILE A 148 -2.34 8.33 -1.15
N ASN A 149 -1.23 8.78 -1.72
CA ASN A 149 -0.85 8.40 -3.07
C ASN A 149 0.03 7.16 -2.93
N ILE A 150 -0.39 6.08 -3.57
CA ILE A 150 0.46 4.92 -3.81
C ILE A 150 1.06 5.16 -5.18
N ASP A 151 2.22 5.78 -5.16
CA ASP A 151 3.04 5.98 -6.35
C ASP A 151 3.66 4.62 -6.71
N GLN A 152 3.66 4.28 -8.00
CA GLN A 152 4.41 3.12 -8.51
C GLN A 152 4.03 1.78 -7.86
N ILE A 153 2.78 1.34 -8.00
CA ILE A 153 2.48 -0.09 -7.89
C ILE A 153 3.29 -0.80 -8.98
N ALA A 154 4.43 -1.41 -8.62
CA ALA A 154 5.31 -2.09 -9.56
C ALA A 154 4.63 -3.37 -10.07
N LEU A 155 4.15 -3.31 -11.31
CA LEU A 155 3.49 -4.44 -11.96
C LEU A 155 4.54 -5.38 -12.54
N GLY A 156 5.15 -6.21 -11.69
CA GLY A 156 6.26 -7.08 -12.05
C GLY A 156 6.11 -8.52 -11.58
N ALA A 157 5.93 -9.45 -12.52
CA ALA A 157 6.36 -10.84 -12.34
C ALA A 157 7.87 -10.83 -12.05
N GLY A 158 8.28 -11.49 -10.97
CA GLY A 158 9.69 -11.64 -10.62
C GLY A 158 10.49 -12.10 -11.82
N GLN A 159 11.42 -11.27 -12.27
CA GLN A 159 12.50 -11.74 -13.13
C GLN A 159 13.48 -12.45 -12.20
N VAL A 160 13.40 -13.78 -12.18
CA VAL A 160 14.53 -14.60 -11.75
C VAL A 160 15.59 -14.47 -12.83
N THR A 161 16.59 -13.63 -12.61
CA THR A 161 17.84 -13.69 -13.36
C THR A 161 18.66 -14.86 -12.80
N THR A 162 18.50 -16.04 -13.41
CA THR A 162 19.55 -17.07 -13.36
C THR A 162 20.73 -16.56 -14.17
N ASN A 163 21.78 -16.10 -13.48
CA ASN A 163 23.07 -15.88 -14.11
C ASN A 163 23.71 -17.25 -14.38
N GLY A 164 23.95 -17.55 -15.66
CA GLY A 164 24.94 -18.52 -16.11
C GLY A 164 26.32 -17.90 -16.20
#